data_AF-A0AAU9SSU7-F1
#
_entry.id   AF-A0AAU9SSU7-F1
#
_cell.length_a   1.000
_cell.length_b   1.000
_cell.length_c   1.000
_cell.angle_alpha   90.00
_cell.angle_beta   90.00
_cell.angle_gamma   90.00
#
_symmetry.space_group_name_H-M   'P 1'
#
loop_
_entity.id
_entity.type
_entity.pdbx_description
1 polymer ?
#
loop_
_entity_poly.entity_id
_entity_poly.type
_entity_poly.pdbx_seq_one_letter_code
_entity_poly.pdbx_strand_id
1 'polypeptide(L)'
;MDEEYDVIVLGTGLKECILSGLLSVDGLKVLHMDRNDYYGGESTSLNLTQLWKRFRGSDTPQENLGASREYNVDMIPKVHIYKCIFIRECI
;
A
#
# COMPACT_ATOMS: atom_id res chain seq x y z
N MET A 1 22.70 -6.67 4.03
CA MET A 1 21.95 -5.66 4.78
C MET A 1 22.93 -5.00 5.70
N ASP A 2 22.86 -3.68 5.83
CA ASP A 2 23.65 -2.98 6.83
C ASP A 2 23.10 -3.30 8.22
N GLU A 3 23.96 -3.29 9.24
CA GLU A 3 23.57 -3.70 10.59
C GLU A 3 22.90 -2.57 11.39
N GLU A 4 23.10 -1.31 10.96
CA GLU A 4 22.57 -0.13 11.63
C GLU A 4 21.77 0.77 10.68
N TYR A 5 20.61 1.23 11.19
CA TYR A 5 19.67 2.14 10.56
C TYR A 5 19.23 3.17 11.61
N ASP A 6 19.00 4.41 11.19
CA ASP A 6 18.51 5.46 12.08
C ASP A 6 17.04 5.23 12.45
N VAL A 7 16.24 4.71 11.51
CA VAL A 7 14.82 4.41 11.71
C VAL A 7 14.44 3.10 11.05
N ILE A 8 13.62 2.29 11.73
CA ILE A 8 12.99 1.10 11.17
C ILE A 8 11.47 1.35 11.08
N VAL A 9 10.92 1.25 9.87
CA VAL A 9 9.49 1.38 9.59
C VAL A 9 8.92 -0.01 9.27
N LEU A 10 7.88 -0.40 10.01
CA LEU A 10 7.21 -1.69 9.86
C LEU A 10 5.81 -1.49 9.27
N GLY A 11 5.58 -2.09 8.12
CA GLY A 11 4.34 -1.98 7.35
C GLY A 11 4.46 -0.98 6.20
N THR A 12 3.76 -1.24 5.10
CA THR A 12 3.78 -0.45 3.87
C THR A 12 2.46 0.26 3.60
N GLY A 13 1.72 0.57 4.67
CA GLY A 13 0.54 1.42 4.58
C GLY A 13 0.88 2.84 4.14
N LEU A 14 -0.14 3.59 3.73
CA LEU A 14 0.05 4.95 3.21
C LEU A 14 0.81 5.86 4.19
N LYS A 15 0.50 5.78 5.49
CA LYS A 15 1.14 6.63 6.52
C LYS A 15 2.61 6.29 6.68
N GLU A 16 2.91 4.99 6.74
CA GLU A 16 4.24 4.45 6.93
C GLU A 16 5.14 4.82 5.73
N CYS A 17 4.62 4.73 4.51
CA CYS A 17 5.32 5.16 3.29
C CYS A 17 5.60 6.67 3.27
N ILE A 18 4.65 7.52 3.68
CA ILE A 18 4.91 8.97 3.78
C ILE A 18 6.02 9.25 4.79
N LEU A 19 5.93 8.67 5.99
CA LEU A 19 6.92 8.90 7.04
C LEU A 19 8.31 8.41 6.62
N SER A 20 8.38 7.22 6.04
CA SER A 20 9.62 6.65 5.49
C SER A 20 10.24 7.57 4.43
N GLY A 21 9.42 8.11 3.52
CA GLY A 21 9.86 9.08 2.51
C GLY A 21 10.38 10.38 3.11
N LEU A 22 9.63 11.00 4.02
CA LEU A 22 10.01 12.26 4.66
C LEU A 22 11.31 12.12 5.47
N LEU A 23 11.46 11.04 6.24
CA LEU A 23 12.68 10.77 7.01
C LEU A 23 13.89 10.52 6.11
N SER A 24 13.68 9.85 4.96
CA SER A 24 14.74 9.65 3.95
C SER A 24 15.16 10.97 3.30
N VAL A 25 14.21 11.88 3.05
CA VAL A 25 14.48 13.23 2.54
C VAL A 25 15.27 14.07 3.56
N ASP A 26 15.02 13.87 4.86
CA ASP A 26 15.78 14.51 5.95
C ASP A 26 17.19 13.89 6.15
N GLY A 27 17.57 12.92 5.31
CA GLY A 27 18.90 12.32 5.29
C GLY A 27 19.09 11.14 6.25
N LEU A 28 18.02 10.65 6.88
CA LEU A 28 18.08 9.49 7.75
C LEU A 28 18.13 8.19 6.95
N LYS A 29 18.89 7.22 7.46
CA LYS A 29 18.97 5.88 6.89
C LYS A 29 17.80 5.02 7.37
N VAL A 30 16.79 4.86 6.52
CA VAL A 30 15.54 4.16 6.87
C VAL A 30 15.53 2.71 6.38
N LEU A 31 15.23 1.76 7.26
CA LEU A 31 14.86 0.39 6.89
C LEU A 31 13.33 0.29 6.86
N HIS A 32 12.74 0.14 5.68
CA HIS A 32 11.30 0.00 5.52
C HIS A 32 10.94 -1.42 5.08
N MET A 33 10.18 -2.15 5.90
CA MET A 33 9.83 -3.55 5.64
C MET A 33 8.38 -3.85 6.02
N ASP A 34 7.83 -4.90 5.39
CA ASP A 34 6.49 -5.42 5.69
C ASP A 34 6.58 -6.93 5.96
N ARG A 35 5.67 -7.44 6.77
CA ARG A 35 5.51 -8.89 6.98
C ARG A 35 4.72 -9.55 5.84
N ASN A 36 3.91 -8.75 5.14
CA ASN A 36 3.08 -9.22 4.04
C ASN A 36 3.88 -9.22 2.74
N ASP A 37 3.54 -10.10 1.81
CA ASP A 37 4.12 -10.17 0.46
C ASP A 37 3.50 -9.15 -0.52
N TYR A 38 2.69 -8.22 -0.02
CA TYR A 38 2.02 -7.17 -0.76
C TYR A 38 2.13 -5.81 -0.06
N TYR A 39 2.03 -4.74 -0.85
CA TYR A 39 2.08 -3.36 -0.38
C TYR A 39 0.72 -2.87 0.14
N GLY A 40 0.73 -1.85 1.01
CA GLY A 40 -0.48 -1.10 1.39
C GLY A 40 -1.16 -1.58 2.67
N GLY A 41 -0.73 -2.71 3.25
CA GLY A 41 -1.27 -3.23 4.51
C GLY A 41 -2.81 -3.36 4.47
N GLU A 42 -3.50 -2.73 5.44
CA GLU A 42 -4.97 -2.71 5.48
C GLU A 42 -5.59 -1.91 4.33
N SER A 43 -4.85 -0.95 3.76
CA SER A 43 -5.23 -0.13 2.62
C SER A 43 -4.73 -0.67 1.27
N THR A 44 -4.39 -1.97 1.19
CA THR A 44 -3.97 -2.60 -0.07
C THR A 44 -5.05 -2.47 -1.16
N SER A 45 -4.60 -2.37 -2.40
CA SER A 45 -5.45 -2.54 -3.58
C SER A 45 -5.39 -4.00 -4.02
N LEU A 46 -6.54 -4.61 -4.29
CA LEU A 46 -6.64 -6.02 -4.69
C LEU A 46 -7.09 -6.12 -6.15
N ASN A 47 -6.52 -7.07 -6.88
CA ASN A 47 -7.09 -7.50 -8.16
C ASN A 47 -8.35 -8.36 -7.94
N LEU A 48 -9.08 -8.67 -9.02
CA LEU A 48 -10.36 -9.36 -8.90
C LEU A 48 -10.24 -10.74 -8.24
N THR A 49 -9.19 -11.49 -8.58
CA THR A 49 -8.94 -12.83 -8.02
C THR A 49 -8.65 -12.76 -6.52
N GLN A 50 -7.79 -11.83 -6.10
CA GLN A 50 -7.47 -11.62 -4.68
C GLN A 50 -8.68 -11.15 -3.89
N LEU A 51 -9.49 -10.27 -4.48
CA LEU A 51 -10.74 -9.80 -3.88
C LEU A 51 -11.72 -10.96 -3.69
N TRP A 52 -11.86 -11.82 -4.71
CA TRP A 52 -12.72 -13.00 -4.66
C TRP A 52 -12.25 -13.98 -3.58
N LYS A 53 -10.96 -14.30 -3.56
CA LYS A 53 -10.34 -15.15 -2.54
C LYS A 53 -10.66 -14.66 -1.13
N ARG A 54 -10.49 -13.36 -0.90
CA ARG A 54 -10.66 -12.73 0.41
C ARG A 54 -12.10 -12.76 0.92
N PHE A 55 -13.08 -12.48 0.06
CA PHE A 55 -14.48 -12.31 0.48
C PHE A 55 -15.40 -13.49 0.16
N ARG A 56 -15.00 -14.36 -0.77
CA ARG A 56 -15.78 -15.52 -1.23
C ARG A 56 -15.08 -16.85 -0.96
N GLY A 57 -13.80 -16.84 -0.60
CA GLY A 57 -13.02 -18.06 -0.32
C GLY A 57 -12.66 -18.87 -1.56
N SER A 58 -12.90 -18.35 -2.77
CA SER A 58 -12.53 -18.99 -4.04
C SER A 58 -11.71 -18.05 -4.91
N ASP A 59 -10.78 -18.63 -5.67
CA ASP A 59 -9.86 -17.89 -6.56
C ASP A 59 -10.42 -17.78 -8.00
N THR A 60 -11.70 -18.13 -8.18
CA THR A 60 -12.40 -18.19 -9.47
C THR A 60 -13.52 -17.15 -9.51
N PRO A 61 -13.21 -15.88 -9.86
CA PRO A 61 -14.24 -14.89 -10.14
C PRO A 61 -15.08 -15.31 -11.35
N GLN A 62 -16.29 -14.78 -11.46
CA GLN A 62 -17.18 -15.10 -12.57
C GLN A 62 -16.59 -14.64 -13.91
N GLU A 63 -16.65 -15.48 -14.94
CA GLU A 63 -16.01 -15.23 -16.24
C GLU A 63 -16.53 -13.95 -16.95
N ASN A 64 -17.76 -13.55 -16.67
CA ASN A 64 -18.37 -12.35 -17.24
C ASN A 64 -17.81 -11.02 -16.68
N LEU A 65 -16.99 -11.05 -15.63
CA LEU A 65 -16.39 -9.86 -15.01
C LEU A 65 -15.11 -9.40 -15.71
N GLY A 66 -14.59 -10.15 -16.68
CA GLY A 66 -13.38 -9.78 -17.42
C GLY A 66 -12.08 -10.18 -16.72
N ALA A 67 -10.96 -9.61 -17.19
CA ALA A 67 -9.64 -10.03 -16.75
C ALA A 67 -9.30 -9.47 -15.36
N SER A 68 -8.78 -10.33 -14.47
CA SER A 68 -8.48 -9.96 -13.07
C SER A 68 -7.59 -8.72 -12.93
N ARG A 69 -6.63 -8.54 -13.84
CA ARG A 69 -5.67 -7.42 -13.89
C ARG A 69 -6.29 -6.05 -14.18
N GLU A 70 -7.53 -6.01 -14.67
CA GLU A 70 -8.23 -4.75 -14.95
C GLU A 70 -8.78 -4.09 -13.69
N TYR A 71 -8.73 -4.80 -12.56
CA TYR A 71 -9.25 -4.37 -11.28
C TYR A 71 -8.11 -3.96 -10.34
N ASN A 72 -8.26 -2.77 -9.76
CA ASN A 72 -7.48 -2.31 -8.62
C ASN A 72 -8.49 -1.80 -7.58
N VAL A 73 -8.93 -2.70 -6.71
CA VAL A 73 -9.98 -2.42 -5.73
C VAL A 73 -9.33 -2.10 -4.39
N ASP A 74 -9.36 -0.82 -4.01
CA ASP A 74 -8.87 -0.36 -2.72
C ASP A 74 -9.72 -0.90 -1.58
N MET A 75 -9.08 -1.51 -0.59
CA MET A 75 -9.78 -1.98 0.61
C MET A 75 -10.28 -0.83 1.49
N ILE A 76 -9.62 0.33 1.42
CA ILE A 76 -10.00 1.56 2.13
C ILE A 76 -9.91 2.73 1.13
N PRO A 77 -10.90 2.89 0.23
CA PRO A 77 -10.86 3.93 -0.78
C PRO A 77 -10.96 5.31 -0.14
N LYS A 78 -10.06 6.22 -0.52
CA LYS A 78 -10.04 7.61 -0.07
C LYS A 78 -9.81 8.52 -1.27
N VAL A 79 -10.40 9.71 -1.21
CA VAL A 79 -10.18 10.76 -2.21
C VAL A 79 -9.30 11.85 -1.64
N HIS A 80 -8.36 12.34 -2.44
CA HIS A 80 -7.56 13.50 -2.08
C HIS A 80 -8.24 14.76 -2.58
N ILE A 81 -8.48 15.70 -1.66
CA ILE A 81 -9.00 17.02 -2.02
C ILE A 81 -7.83 17.85 -2.55
N TYR A 82 -8.05 18.56 -3.66
CA TYR A 82 -7.06 19.49 -4.20
C TYR A 82 -6.56 20.47 -3.13
N LYS A 83 -5.24 20.65 -3.04
CA LYS A 83 -4.55 21.46 -2.00
C LYS A 83 -4.71 20.96 -0.55
N CYS A 84 -5.16 19.72 -0.31
CA CYS A 84 -5.06 19.16 1.04
C CYS A 84 -3.59 19.05 1.47
N ILE A 85 -3.35 18.97 2.78
CA ILE A 85 -1.99 18.90 3.35
C ILE A 85 -1.18 17.74 2.77
N PHE A 86 -1.83 16.60 2.52
CA PHE A 86 -1.19 15.44 1.91
C PHE A 86 -0.64 15.75 0.51
N ILE A 87 -1.40 16.42 -0.35
CA ILE A 87 -0.92 16.80 -1.69
C ILE A 87 0.20 17.85 -1.61
N ARG A 88 0.14 18.76 -0.64
CA ARG A 88 1.08 19.89 -0.57
C ARG A 88 2.43 19.53 0.02
N GLU A 89 2.44 18.63 0.99
CA GLU A 89 3.60 18.37 1.84
C GLU A 89 4.16 16.95 1.66
N CYS A 90 3.41 16.03 1.03
CA CYS A 90 3.81 14.62 0.91
C CYS A 90 3.97 14.11 -0.53
N ILE A 91 3.49 14.84 -1.55
CA ILE A 91 3.66 14.55 -2.99
C ILE A 91 4.42 15.72 -3.61
#